data_AF-A0A2V8QGR8-F1
#
_entry.id   AF-A0A2V8QGR8-F1
#
_cell.length_a   1.000
_cell.length_b   1.000
_cell.length_c   1.000
_cell.angle_alpha   90.00
_cell.angle_beta   90.00
_cell.angle_gamma   90.00
#
_symmetry.space_group_name_H-M   'P 1'
#
loop_
_entity.id
_entity.type
_entity.pdbx_description
1 polymer ?
#
loop_
_entity_poly.entity_id
_entity_poly.type
_entity_poly.pdbx_seq_one_letter_code
_entity_poly.pdbx_strand_id
1 'polypeptide(L)'
;LGLSLRDVATETDVSASTLSRIENGTGKPDADNIARLTSWLDVPMERILGGRHSQSESSKAVVYYPQEPTPEIVEAHLRADRNLTPETAAALSELFRVAYTQFSRNDVDKTSKKKR
;
A
#
# COMPACT_ATOMS: atom_id res chain seq x y z
N LEU A 1 3.07 16.18 9.75
CA LEU A 1 2.46 17.38 9.15
C LEU A 1 1.58 18.02 10.21
N GLY A 2 2.06 19.04 10.94
CA GLY A 2 1.29 19.71 12.00
C GLY A 2 0.25 20.69 11.43
N LEU A 3 -0.53 20.26 10.45
CA LEU A 3 -1.48 21.09 9.70
C LEU A 3 -2.82 21.15 10.42
N SER A 4 -3.47 22.31 10.41
CA SER A 4 -4.86 22.44 10.85
C SER A 4 -5.83 21.93 9.77
N LEU A 5 -7.08 21.62 10.15
CA LEU A 5 -8.13 21.26 9.18
C LEU A 5 -8.38 22.34 8.12
N ARG A 6 -8.07 23.60 8.42
CA ARG A 6 -8.22 24.72 7.48
C ARG A 6 -7.09 24.72 6.44
N ASP A 7 -5.89 24.34 6.85
CA ASP A 7 -4.75 24.20 5.95
C ASP A 7 -5.00 23.03 4.99
N VAL A 8 -5.44 21.88 5.52
CA VAL A 8 -5.81 20.72 4.70
C VAL A 8 -6.96 21.05 3.75
N ALA A 9 -7.96 21.83 4.18
CA ALA A 9 -9.05 22.26 3.31
C ALA A 9 -8.57 23.10 2.11
N THR A 10 -7.52 23.90 2.32
CA THR A 10 -6.92 24.73 1.27
C THR A 10 -6.16 23.87 0.26
N GLU A 11 -5.44 22.85 0.74
CA GLU A 11 -4.64 21.95 -0.12
C GLU A 11 -5.49 20.94 -0.90
N THR A 12 -6.62 20.51 -0.33
CA THR A 12 -7.43 19.41 -0.88
C THR A 12 -8.71 19.88 -1.57
N ASP A 13 -9.08 21.15 -1.41
CA ASP A 13 -10.36 21.71 -1.85
C ASP A 13 -11.57 20.97 -1.24
N VAL A 14 -11.35 20.28 -0.10
CA VAL A 14 -12.40 19.65 0.71
C VAL A 14 -12.74 20.58 1.86
N SER A 15 -14.03 20.87 2.08
CA SER A 15 -14.41 21.82 3.14
C SER A 15 -13.93 21.37 4.53
N ALA A 16 -13.45 22.31 5.35
CA ALA A 16 -13.00 22.03 6.72
C ALA A 16 -14.09 21.36 7.58
N SER A 17 -15.37 21.67 7.32
CA SER A 17 -16.52 21.00 7.96
C SER A 17 -16.68 19.54 7.54
N THR A 18 -16.32 19.19 6.32
CA THR A 18 -16.33 17.81 5.82
C THR A 18 -15.14 17.05 6.41
N LEU A 19 -13.95 17.64 6.41
CA LEU A 19 -12.77 17.07 7.06
C LEU A 19 -13.00 16.81 8.56
N SER A 20 -13.58 17.77 9.29
CA SER A 20 -13.92 17.59 10.70
C SER A 20 -14.91 16.45 10.94
N ARG A 21 -15.92 16.28 10.07
CA ARG A 21 -16.88 15.16 10.18
C ARG A 21 -16.21 13.81 9.90
N ILE A 22 -15.29 13.76 8.92
CA ILE A 22 -14.52 12.55 8.59
C ILE A 22 -13.61 12.18 9.77
N GLU A 23 -12.88 13.14 10.33
CA GLU A 23 -11.97 12.94 11.47
C GLU A 23 -12.72 12.46 12.72
N ASN A 24 -13.90 13.02 12.98
CA ASN A 24 -14.77 12.62 14.10
C ASN A 24 -15.60 11.36 13.81
N GLY A 25 -15.45 10.72 12.65
CA GLY A 25 -16.17 9.48 12.28
C GLY A 25 -17.68 9.65 12.05
N THR A 26 -18.17 10.88 11.93
CA THR A 26 -19.60 11.20 11.74
C THR A 26 -19.97 11.49 10.29
N GLY A 27 -18.98 11.72 9.43
CA GLY A 27 -19.14 11.98 8.01
C GLY A 27 -18.87 10.76 7.15
N LYS A 28 -19.70 10.53 6.14
CA LYS A 28 -19.39 9.63 5.03
C LYS A 28 -18.90 10.47 3.84
N PRO A 29 -17.60 10.46 3.51
CA PRO A 29 -17.11 11.18 2.34
C PRO A 29 -17.66 10.53 1.06
N ASP A 30 -17.94 11.36 0.06
CA ASP A 30 -18.24 10.89 -1.29
C ASP A 30 -16.96 10.47 -2.03
N ALA A 31 -17.12 9.89 -3.22
CA ALA A 31 -16.01 9.41 -4.01
C ALA A 31 -15.01 10.52 -4.41
N ASP A 32 -15.51 11.74 -4.65
CA ASP A 32 -14.68 12.88 -5.07
C ASP A 32 -13.77 13.35 -3.92
N ASN A 33 -14.33 13.50 -2.72
CA ASN A 33 -13.57 13.84 -1.52
C ASN A 33 -12.55 12.74 -1.18
N ILE A 34 -12.89 11.46 -1.36
CA ILE A 34 -11.94 10.35 -1.17
C ILE A 34 -10.78 10.47 -2.17
N ALA A 35 -11.05 10.73 -3.45
CA ALA A 35 -10.02 10.87 -4.48
C ALA A 35 -9.06 12.03 -4.18
N ARG A 36 -9.59 13.20 -3.77
CA ARG A 36 -8.78 14.37 -3.39
C ARG A 36 -7.89 14.10 -2.19
N LEU A 37 -8.43 13.48 -1.15
CA LEU A 37 -7.68 13.18 0.08
C LEU A 37 -6.61 12.11 -0.14
N THR A 38 -6.93 11.07 -0.89
CA THR A 38 -5.97 10.00 -1.22
C THR A 38 -4.84 10.50 -2.11
N SER A 39 -5.15 11.33 -3.10
CA SER A 39 -4.13 12.00 -3.92
C SER A 39 -3.23 12.93 -3.11
N TRP A 40 -3.79 13.69 -2.16
CA TRP A 40 -3.00 14.59 -1.32
C TRP A 40 -2.11 13.85 -0.32
N LEU A 41 -2.60 12.73 0.22
CA LEU A 41 -1.84 11.87 1.14
C LEU A 41 -0.80 10.99 0.43
N ASP A 42 -0.77 10.99 -0.90
CA ASP A 42 0.00 10.04 -1.72
C ASP A 42 -0.30 8.58 -1.32
N VAL A 43 -1.59 8.29 -1.08
CA VAL A 43 -2.07 6.97 -0.67
C VAL A 43 -2.98 6.41 -1.76
N PRO A 44 -2.76 5.18 -2.25
CA PRO A 44 -3.68 4.54 -3.20
C PRO A 44 -5.10 4.39 -2.66
N MET A 45 -6.10 4.63 -3.50
CA MET A 45 -7.52 4.57 -3.12
C MET A 45 -7.95 3.16 -2.65
N GLU A 46 -7.31 2.13 -3.19
CA GLU A 46 -7.52 0.72 -2.86
C GLU A 46 -7.21 0.43 -1.39
N ARG A 47 -6.27 1.16 -0.77
CA ARG A 47 -5.92 1.03 0.65
C ARG A 47 -7.08 1.42 1.57
N ILE A 48 -7.86 2.42 1.16
CA ILE A 48 -8.97 2.96 1.96
C ILE A 48 -10.26 2.17 1.68
N LEU A 49 -10.52 1.84 0.41
CA LEU A 49 -11.72 1.14 -0.01
C LEU A 49 -11.67 -0.38 0.27
N GLY A 50 -10.49 -0.99 0.29
CA GLY A 50 -10.29 -2.42 0.60
C GLY A 50 -10.54 -2.80 2.06
N GLY A 51 -10.70 -1.83 2.96
CA GLY A 51 -10.93 -2.04 4.40
C GLY A 51 -12.34 -2.52 4.77
N ARG A 52 -13.26 -2.71 3.80
CA ARG A 52 -14.61 -3.22 4.06
C ARG A 52 -14.83 -4.68 3.69
N HIS A 53 -13.78 -5.43 3.39
CA HIS A 53 -13.89 -6.89 3.41
C HIS A 53 -13.96 -7.34 4.86
N SER A 54 -15.21 -7.61 5.26
CA SER A 54 -15.58 -8.47 6.37
C SER A 54 -14.57 -9.58 6.56
N GLN A 55 -14.34 -9.92 7.83
CA GLN A 55 -13.76 -11.18 8.27
C GLN A 55 -14.49 -12.36 7.58
N SER A 56 -14.07 -12.71 6.37
CA SER A 56 -14.39 -13.96 5.73
C SER A 56 -13.13 -14.41 5.03
N GLU A 57 -12.73 -15.61 5.41
CA GLU A 57 -11.52 -16.30 5.06
C GLU A 57 -11.25 -16.35 3.54
N SER A 58 -9.98 -16.57 3.20
CA SER A 58 -9.45 -16.86 1.86
C SER A 58 -9.46 -15.73 0.81
N SER A 59 -8.26 -15.37 0.34
CA SER A 59 -7.94 -14.40 -0.71
C SER A 59 -7.96 -12.91 -0.33
N LYS A 60 -6.96 -12.48 0.45
CA LYS A 60 -6.57 -11.06 0.45
C LYS A 60 -5.93 -10.75 -0.90
N ALA A 61 -6.61 -9.94 -1.71
CA ALA A 61 -6.03 -9.34 -2.90
C ALA A 61 -4.80 -8.50 -2.49
N VAL A 62 -3.67 -8.81 -3.13
CA VAL A 62 -2.37 -8.18 -2.91
C VAL A 62 -2.47 -6.71 -3.33
N VAL A 63 -2.27 -5.80 -2.38
CA VAL A 63 -2.12 -4.37 -2.67
C VAL A 63 -0.69 -4.16 -3.19
N TYR A 64 -0.56 -3.93 -4.49
CA TYR A 64 0.72 -3.59 -5.13
C TYR A 64 1.03 -2.12 -4.85
N TYR A 65 2.06 -1.85 -4.05
CA TYR A 65 2.63 -0.51 -3.91
C TYR A 65 3.83 -0.38 -4.85
N PRO A 66 3.89 0.65 -5.72
CA PRO A 66 5.05 0.91 -6.57
C PRO A 66 6.37 1.16 -5.82
N GLN A 67 6.29 1.36 -4.49
CA GLN A 67 7.42 1.73 -3.62
C GLN A 67 7.77 0.64 -2.58
N GLU A 68 6.96 -0.41 -2.40
CA GLU A 68 7.37 -1.53 -1.54
C GLU A 68 8.19 -2.53 -2.36
N PRO A 69 9.44 -2.81 -1.97
CA PRO A 69 10.25 -3.78 -2.67
C PRO A 69 9.59 -5.16 -2.51
N THR A 70 9.36 -5.87 -3.62
CA THR A 70 8.73 -7.21 -3.66
C THR A 70 9.18 -8.19 -2.54
N PRO A 71 10.46 -8.21 -2.12
CA PRO A 71 10.89 -9.01 -0.96
C PRO A 71 10.14 -8.73 0.35
N GLU A 72 9.77 -7.50 0.65
CA GLU A 72 9.06 -7.14 1.89
C GLU A 72 7.63 -7.68 1.90
N ILE A 73 6.96 -7.65 0.75
CA ILE A 73 5.62 -8.24 0.60
C ILE A 73 5.67 -9.75 0.86
N VAL A 74 6.67 -10.44 0.30
CA VAL A 74 6.84 -11.89 0.49
C VAL A 74 7.15 -12.22 1.95
N GLU A 75 8.02 -11.44 2.60
CA GLU A 75 8.33 -11.60 4.02
C GLU A 75 7.09 -11.49 4.91
N ALA A 76 6.22 -10.52 4.65
CA ALA A 76 4.96 -10.37 5.38
C ALA A 76 4.07 -11.62 5.25
N HIS A 77 4.01 -12.24 4.07
CA HIS A 77 3.23 -13.46 3.84
C HIS A 77 3.83 -14.68 4.56
N LEU A 78 5.15 -14.86 4.48
CA LEU A 78 5.84 -15.97 5.15
C LEU A 78 5.68 -15.89 6.68
N ARG A 79 5.70 -14.69 7.25
CA ARG A 79 5.47 -14.47 8.69
C ARG A 79 4.03 -14.77 9.13
N ALA A 80 3.06 -14.55 8.23
CA ALA A 80 1.65 -14.82 8.49
C ALA A 80 1.25 -16.29 8.27
N ASP A 81 2.12 -17.10 7.67
CA ASP A 81 1.86 -18.52 7.39
C ASP A 81 1.94 -19.35 8.67
N ARG A 82 0.79 -19.93 9.06
CA ARG A 82 0.66 -20.75 10.28
C ARG A 82 1.37 -22.10 10.17
N ASN A 83 1.77 -22.51 8.96
CA ASN A 83 2.50 -23.76 8.73
C ASN A 83 4.03 -23.59 8.90
N LEU A 84 4.51 -22.37 9.07
CA LEU A 84 5.93 -22.07 9.20
C LEU A 84 6.27 -21.70 10.64
N THR A 85 7.43 -22.17 11.11
CA THR A 85 8.03 -21.58 12.31
C THR A 85 8.58 -20.19 11.99
N PRO A 86 8.70 -19.28 12.97
CA PRO A 86 9.30 -17.97 12.76
C PRO A 86 10.71 -18.05 12.12
N GLU A 87 11.50 -19.04 12.51
CA GLU A 87 12.84 -19.27 11.98
C GLU A 87 12.79 -19.70 10.51
N THR A 88 11.84 -20.57 10.16
CA THR A 88 11.67 -21.06 8.78
C THR A 88 11.18 -19.95 7.86
N ALA A 89 10.22 -19.14 8.32
CA ALA A 89 9.73 -17.98 7.59
C ALA A 89 10.85 -16.95 7.32
N ALA A 90 11.71 -16.70 8.31
CA ALA A 90 12.87 -15.83 8.15
C ALA A 90 13.88 -16.38 7.14
N ALA A 91 14.21 -17.68 7.22
CA ALA A 91 15.14 -18.33 6.29
C ALA A 91 14.63 -18.29 4.83
N LEU A 92 13.34 -18.55 4.61
CA LEU A 92 12.71 -18.48 3.29
C LEU A 92 12.68 -17.05 2.74
N SER A 93 12.41 -16.06 3.59
CA SER A 93 12.44 -14.65 3.21
C SER A 93 13.84 -14.23 2.74
N GLU A 94 14.88 -14.63 3.48
CA GLU A 94 16.26 -14.29 3.12
C GLU A 94 16.68 -14.95 1.81
N LEU A 95 16.33 -16.23 1.61
CA LEU A 95 16.57 -16.93 0.34
C LEU A 95 15.90 -16.20 -0.83
N PHE A 96 14.64 -15.79 -0.66
CA PHE A 96 13.91 -15.04 -1.67
C PHE A 96 14.56 -13.69 -1.97
N ARG A 97 14.96 -12.93 -0.95
CA ARG A 97 15.60 -11.61 -1.10
C ARG A 97 16.89 -11.70 -1.92
N VAL A 98 17.73 -12.69 -1.62
CA VAL A 98 19.00 -12.93 -2.34
C VAL A 98 18.71 -13.28 -3.80
N ALA A 99 17.82 -14.23 -4.05
CA ALA A 99 17.44 -14.63 -5.40
C ALA A 99 16.85 -13.46 -6.20
N TYR A 100 15.90 -12.72 -5.60
CA TYR A 100 15.26 -11.58 -6.24
C TYR A 100 16.29 -10.51 -6.64
N THR A 101 17.25 -10.20 -5.77
CA THR A 101 18.32 -9.22 -6.07
C THR A 101 19.22 -9.68 -7.22
N GLN A 102 19.55 -10.97 -7.26
CA GLN A 102 20.40 -11.56 -8.30
C GLN A 102 19.72 -11.55 -9.68
N PHE A 103 18.42 -11.83 -9.74
CA PHE A 103 17.71 -12.01 -11.01
C PHE A 103 16.96 -10.76 -11.49
N SER A 104 16.53 -9.85 -10.60
CA SER A 104 15.83 -8.62 -10.98
C SER A 104 16.68 -7.62 -11.77
N ARG A 105 18.01 -7.62 -11.57
CA ARG A 105 18.95 -6.75 -12.31
C ARG A 105 19.21 -7.19 -13.75
N ASN A 106 18.93 -8.44 -14.09
CA ASN A 106 19.19 -8.98 -15.44
C ASN A 106 18.11 -8.64 -16.48
N ASP A 107 16.94 -8.13 -16.06
CA ASP A 107 15.85 -7.78 -16.98
C ASP A 107 15.95 -6.32 -17.50
N VAL A 108 16.52 -5.41 -16.72
CA VAL A 108 16.69 -3.99 -17.12
C VAL A 108 17.73 -3.85 -18.25
N ASP A 109 18.74 -4.72 -18.30
CA ASP A 109 19.80 -4.65 -19.32
C ASP A 109 19.40 -5.30 -20.67
N LYS A 110 18.42 -6.22 -20.67
CA LYS A 110 17.92 -6.86 -21.91
C LYS A 110 16.94 -5.99 -22.69
N THR A 111 16.16 -5.15 -22.02
CA THR A 111 15.22 -4.24 -22.66
C THR A 111 15.93 -3.06 -23.35
N SER A 112 17.11 -2.67 -22.84
CA SER A 112 17.94 -1.58 -23.37
C SER A 112 18.68 -1.94 -24.68
N LYS A 113 18.98 -3.22 -24.91
CA LYS A 113 19.68 -3.68 -26.13
C LYS A 113 18.77 -3.92 -27.33
N LYS A 114 17.46 -4.08 -27.14
CA LYS A 114 16.51 -4.33 -28.24
C LYS A 114 16.06 -3.04 -28.96
N LYS A 115 16.56 -1.88 -28.52
CA LYS A 115 16.16 -0.55 -29.00
C LYS A 115 17.30 0.23 -29.69
N ARG A 116 18.41 -0.44 -30.05
CA ARG A 116 19.54 0.15 -30.78
C ARG A 116 19.63 -0.40 -32.19
#